data_AF-A0A450TZ76-F1
#
_entry.id   AF-A0A450TZ76-F1
#
_cell.length_a   1.000
_cell.length_b   1.000
_cell.length_c   1.000
_cell.angle_alpha   90.00
_cell.angle_beta   90.00
_cell.angle_gamma   90.00
#
_symmetry.space_group_name_H-M   'P 1'
#
loop_
_entity.id
_entity.type
_entity.pdbx_description
1 polymer ?
#
loop_
_entity_poly.entity_id
_entity_poly.type
_entity_poly.pdbx_seq_one_letter_code
_entity_poly.pdbx_strand_id
1 'polypeptide(L)'
;MAGTSTNHQPPTTNHAKGSQLFDPQSKAIGPTDPRLGLRIPIIVLISVLIGARGPNREILKRCLQGKYRPLISNILFFEYEDTCNRKQILESCPLTDWEVRELLDAFYSVCHWVSIHYPWRPDSQDEGDNFLIELALAGNASAVVTNNVGDFRNMDLYFPGLRMVTPDQLLKMTTWG
;
A
#
# COMPACT_ATOMS: atom_id res chain seq x y z
N MET A 1 54.59 34.35 -16.33
CA MET A 1 53.12 34.34 -16.52
C MET A 1 52.68 32.89 -16.44
N ALA A 2 52.24 32.47 -15.24
CA ALA A 2 51.83 31.11 -14.94
C ALA A 2 50.30 31.06 -14.91
N GLY A 3 49.71 30.21 -15.75
CA GLY A 3 48.26 29.97 -15.80
C GLY A 3 47.81 29.13 -14.63
N THR A 4 46.79 29.61 -13.90
CA THR A 4 46.18 28.93 -12.76
C THR A 4 45.21 27.84 -13.23
N SER A 5 45.51 26.58 -12.93
CA SER A 5 44.58 25.46 -13.02
C SER A 5 43.47 25.61 -11.98
N THR A 6 42.22 25.75 -12.45
CA THR A 6 41.03 25.67 -11.62
C THR A 6 40.73 24.21 -11.27
N ASN A 7 40.86 23.89 -9.99
CA ASN A 7 40.53 22.60 -9.39
C ASN A 7 38.99 22.43 -9.39
N HIS A 8 38.45 21.58 -10.27
CA HIS A 8 37.04 21.21 -10.26
C HIS A 8 36.80 20.12 -9.22
N GLN A 9 36.35 20.54 -8.04
CA GLN A 9 35.80 19.64 -7.02
C GLN A 9 34.35 19.30 -7.40
N PRO A 10 33.94 18.02 -7.44
CA PRO A 10 32.55 17.68 -7.74
C PRO A 10 31.64 18.19 -6.61
N PRO A 11 30.41 18.62 -6.93
CA PRO A 11 29.49 19.13 -5.92
C PRO A 11 29.17 18.02 -4.92
N THR A 12 29.42 18.29 -3.65
CA THR A 12 29.03 17.45 -2.52
C THR A 12 27.52 17.25 -2.57
N THR A 13 27.07 16.02 -2.79
CA THR A 13 25.66 15.63 -2.72
C THR A 13 25.12 15.93 -1.33
N ASN A 14 24.22 16.91 -1.27
CA ASN A 14 23.51 17.32 -0.07
C ASN A 14 22.57 16.17 0.36
N HIS A 15 22.95 15.43 1.40
CA HIS A 15 22.12 14.43 2.07
C HIS A 15 20.98 15.13 2.83
N ALA A 16 19.99 15.65 2.11
CA ALA A 16 18.76 16.16 2.72
C ALA A 16 17.68 16.30 1.65
N LYS A 17 16.76 15.32 1.55
CA LYS A 17 15.38 15.50 1.04
C LYS A 17 14.49 14.23 1.05
N GLY A 18 14.66 13.32 2.02
CA GLY A 18 13.70 12.23 2.25
C GLY A 18 12.61 12.54 3.29
N SER A 19 12.84 13.54 4.15
CA SER A 19 12.03 13.78 5.36
C SER A 19 10.93 14.84 5.21
N GLN A 20 10.74 15.44 4.03
CA GLN A 20 9.75 16.51 3.82
C GLN A 20 8.47 16.07 3.10
N LEU A 21 8.34 14.80 2.70
CA LEU A 21 7.13 14.28 2.05
C LEU A 21 6.12 13.67 3.01
N PHE A 22 6.51 13.41 4.25
CA PHE A 22 5.61 12.92 5.29
C PHE A 22 5.59 13.92 6.44
N ASP A 23 4.52 14.70 6.55
CA ASP A 23 4.16 15.33 7.81
C ASP A 23 3.28 14.34 8.59
N PRO A 24 3.84 13.58 9.56
CA PRO A 24 3.07 12.65 10.40
C PRO A 24 1.98 13.36 11.22
N GLN A 25 2.03 14.69 11.34
CA GLN A 25 1.04 15.53 12.01
C GLN A 25 0.04 16.16 11.05
N SER A 26 0.19 15.98 9.72
CA SER A 26 -0.83 16.43 8.78
C SER A 26 -2.09 15.60 8.99
N LYS A 27 -3.05 16.18 9.71
CA LYS A 27 -4.42 15.67 9.81
C LYS A 27 -5.08 15.78 8.43
N ALA A 28 -4.66 14.95 7.49
CA ALA A 28 -5.53 14.59 6.38
C ALA A 28 -6.68 13.82 7.03
N ILE A 29 -7.79 14.52 7.26
CA ILE A 29 -9.04 13.95 7.74
C ILE A 29 -9.45 12.93 6.67
N GLY A 30 -9.07 11.67 6.87
CA GLY A 30 -9.52 10.56 6.04
C GLY A 30 -11.06 10.56 6.00
N PRO A 31 -11.66 9.97 4.96
CA PRO A 31 -13.11 10.01 4.82
C PRO A 31 -13.76 9.42 6.07
N THR A 32 -14.73 10.12 6.63
CA THR A 32 -15.51 9.65 7.77
C THR A 32 -16.73 8.91 7.26
N ASP A 33 -17.09 7.80 7.89
CA ASP A 33 -18.40 7.19 7.67
C ASP A 33 -19.48 8.18 8.11
N PRO A 34 -20.31 8.71 7.19
CA PRO A 34 -21.30 9.74 7.53
C PRO A 34 -22.40 9.22 8.47
N ARG A 35 -22.52 7.89 8.65
CA ARG A 35 -23.51 7.26 9.53
C ARG A 35 -23.01 7.08 10.96
N LEU A 36 -21.71 6.88 11.13
CA LEU A 36 -21.08 6.56 12.42
C LEU A 36 -20.18 7.68 12.95
N GLY A 37 -19.84 8.67 12.11
CA GLY A 37 -18.87 9.72 12.44
C GLY A 37 -17.44 9.21 12.64
N LEU A 38 -17.16 7.94 12.29
CA LEU A 38 -15.88 7.29 12.51
C LEU A 38 -14.99 7.41 11.27
N ARG A 39 -13.67 7.60 11.47
CA ARG A 39 -12.69 7.61 10.37
C ARG A 39 -12.66 6.25 9.67
N ILE A 40 -12.85 6.25 8.35
CA ILE A 40 -12.71 5.04 7.53
C ILE A 40 -11.21 4.70 7.45
N PRO A 41 -10.81 3.47 7.79
CA PRO A 41 -9.43 3.03 7.66
C PRO A 41 -8.99 3.05 6.20
N ILE A 42 -7.87 3.72 5.94
CA ILE A 42 -7.19 3.68 4.64
C ILE A 42 -6.18 2.53 4.69
N ILE A 43 -6.27 1.60 3.75
CA ILE A 43 -5.45 0.39 3.76
C ILE A 43 -4.76 0.17 2.41
N VAL A 44 -3.56 -0.41 2.44
CA VAL A 44 -2.97 -1.09 1.27
C VAL A 44 -3.26 -2.57 1.43
N LEU A 45 -3.89 -3.19 0.44
CA LEU A 45 -4.11 -4.64 0.43
C LEU A 45 -3.10 -5.26 -0.55
N ILE A 46 -2.45 -6.35 -0.18
CA ILE A 46 -1.44 -7.00 -1.05
C ILE A 46 -1.98 -8.29 -1.66
N SER A 47 -2.92 -8.96 -1.00
CA SER A 47 -3.48 -10.22 -1.47
C SER A 47 -5.00 -10.12 -1.68
N VAL A 48 -5.42 -9.92 -2.92
CA VAL A 48 -6.84 -10.00 -3.35
C VAL A 48 -7.19 -11.38 -3.90
N LEU A 49 -6.33 -12.38 -3.70
CA LEU A 49 -6.55 -13.73 -4.24
C LEU A 49 -7.92 -14.27 -3.84
N ILE A 50 -8.72 -14.56 -4.86
CA ILE A 50 -10.17 -14.71 -4.81
C ILE A 50 -10.52 -16.13 -4.34
N GLY A 51 -10.09 -16.49 -3.13
CA GLY A 51 -10.66 -17.63 -2.44
C GLY A 51 -12.15 -17.40 -2.19
N ALA A 52 -12.96 -18.47 -2.24
CA ALA A 52 -14.39 -18.39 -1.89
C ALA A 52 -14.64 -17.83 -0.48
N ARG A 53 -13.67 -18.03 0.43
CA ARG A 53 -13.81 -17.79 1.87
C ARG A 53 -12.49 -17.32 2.46
N GLY A 54 -12.59 -16.78 3.67
CA GLY A 54 -11.43 -16.42 4.49
C GLY A 54 -11.29 -14.91 4.69
N PRO A 55 -10.29 -14.50 5.49
CA PRO A 55 -10.11 -13.11 5.89
C PRO A 55 -9.98 -12.12 4.73
N ASN A 56 -9.23 -12.44 3.68
CA ASN A 56 -9.07 -11.58 2.50
C ASN A 56 -10.41 -11.30 1.79
N ARG A 57 -11.29 -12.30 1.69
CA ARG A 57 -12.63 -12.16 1.10
C ARG A 57 -13.52 -11.23 1.90
N GLU A 58 -13.46 -11.30 3.23
CA GLU A 58 -14.21 -10.41 4.11
C GLU A 58 -13.67 -8.96 4.06
N ILE A 59 -12.35 -8.78 3.94
CA ILE A 59 -11.75 -7.45 3.75
C ILE A 59 -12.20 -6.83 2.43
N LEU A 60 -12.14 -7.58 1.33
CA LEU A 60 -12.64 -7.15 0.03
C LEU A 60 -14.11 -6.71 0.11
N LYS A 61 -14.95 -7.50 0.78
CA LYS A 61 -16.35 -7.15 1.03
C LYS A 61 -16.47 -5.84 1.83
N ARG A 62 -15.66 -5.62 2.86
CA ARG A 62 -15.65 -4.38 3.65
C ARG A 62 -15.20 -3.17 2.81
N CYS A 63 -14.26 -3.34 1.88
CA CYS A 63 -13.88 -2.31 0.91
C CYS A 63 -15.07 -1.94 0.01
N LEU A 64 -15.72 -2.93 -0.61
CA LEU A 64 -16.90 -2.71 -1.47
C LEU A 64 -18.09 -2.10 -0.72
N GLN A 65 -18.18 -2.31 0.59
CA GLN A 65 -19.18 -1.69 1.48
C GLN A 65 -18.79 -0.28 1.96
N GLY A 66 -17.61 0.24 1.58
CA GLY A 66 -17.10 1.53 2.03
C GLY A 66 -16.63 1.56 3.49
N LYS A 67 -16.48 0.41 4.15
CA LYS A 67 -16.00 0.30 5.54
C LYS A 67 -14.48 0.42 5.64
N TYR A 68 -13.78 0.11 4.56
CA TYR A 68 -12.35 0.36 4.37
C TYR A 68 -12.16 1.10 3.06
N ARG A 69 -11.13 1.95 2.99
CA ARG A 69 -10.74 2.63 1.75
C ARG A 69 -9.42 2.04 1.25
N PRO A 70 -9.46 1.16 0.25
CA PRO A 70 -8.23 0.60 -0.31
C PRO A 70 -7.47 1.67 -1.12
N LEU A 71 -6.15 1.66 -1.02
CA LEU A 71 -5.26 2.42 -1.90
C LEU A 71 -4.81 1.53 -3.07
N ILE A 72 -4.63 2.15 -4.23
CA ILE A 72 -4.00 1.49 -5.38
C ILE A 72 -3.07 2.44 -6.11
N SER A 73 -1.95 1.90 -6.59
CA SER A 73 -1.05 2.58 -7.54
C SER A 73 -1.06 1.82 -8.86
N ASN A 74 -0.50 2.42 -9.92
CA ASN A 74 -0.35 1.71 -11.20
C ASN A 74 0.47 0.42 -11.05
N ILE A 75 1.49 0.42 -10.20
CA ILE A 75 2.32 -0.77 -9.95
C ILE A 75 1.48 -1.88 -9.30
N LEU A 76 0.75 -1.57 -8.22
CA LEU A 76 -0.10 -2.55 -7.53
C LEU A 76 -1.23 -3.07 -8.43
N PHE A 77 -1.77 -2.20 -9.28
CA PHE A 77 -2.75 -2.58 -10.31
C PHE A 77 -2.16 -3.61 -11.27
N PHE A 78 -0.97 -3.38 -11.83
CA PHE A 78 -0.34 -4.35 -12.73
C PHE A 78 0.02 -5.65 -12.01
N GLU A 79 0.49 -5.59 -10.76
CA GLU A 79 0.73 -6.80 -9.94
C GLU A 79 -0.54 -7.64 -9.77
N TYR A 80 -1.70 -6.99 -9.60
CA TYR A 80 -2.98 -7.67 -9.49
C TYR A 80 -3.42 -8.28 -10.81
N GLU A 81 -3.37 -7.51 -11.91
CA GLU A 81 -3.68 -8.01 -13.24
C GLU A 81 -2.80 -9.22 -13.57
N ASP A 82 -1.50 -9.13 -13.35
CA ASP A 82 -0.56 -10.22 -13.62
C ASP A 82 -0.84 -11.43 -12.73
N THR A 83 -1.10 -11.22 -11.44
CA THR A 83 -1.36 -12.30 -10.47
C THR A 83 -2.66 -13.03 -10.77
N CYS A 84 -3.74 -12.29 -11.05
CA CYS A 84 -5.06 -12.86 -11.31
C CYS A 84 -5.15 -13.56 -12.67
N ASN A 85 -4.25 -13.26 -13.60
CA ASN A 85 -4.14 -13.97 -14.87
C ASN A 85 -3.24 -15.23 -14.80
N ARG A 86 -2.63 -15.57 -13.65
CA ARG A 86 -1.83 -16.80 -13.50
C ARG A 86 -2.74 -18.03 -13.44
N LYS A 87 -2.44 -19.04 -14.27
CA LYS A 87 -3.24 -20.28 -14.38
C LYS A 87 -3.51 -20.97 -13.04
N GLN A 88 -2.51 -21.04 -12.16
CA GLN A 88 -2.65 -21.67 -10.84
C GLN A 88 -3.66 -20.94 -9.92
N ILE A 89 -3.79 -19.61 -10.07
CA ILE A 89 -4.77 -18.82 -9.33
C ILE A 89 -6.17 -19.06 -9.91
N LEU A 90 -6.32 -19.05 -11.24
CA LEU A 90 -7.60 -19.33 -11.90
C LEU A 90 -8.11 -20.74 -11.59
N GLU A 91 -7.22 -21.75 -11.60
CA GLU A 91 -7.56 -23.15 -11.31
C GLU A 91 -7.99 -23.39 -9.85
N SER A 92 -7.57 -22.53 -8.92
CA SER A 92 -7.96 -22.60 -7.50
C SER A 92 -9.09 -21.62 -7.13
N CYS A 93 -9.49 -20.77 -8.07
CA CYS A 93 -10.55 -19.81 -7.91
C CYS A 93 -11.92 -20.45 -8.20
N PRO A 94 -12.93 -20.26 -7.34
CA PRO A 94 -14.30 -20.69 -7.64
C PRO A 94 -14.98 -19.83 -8.71
N LEU A 95 -14.36 -18.73 -9.13
CA LEU A 95 -14.90 -17.80 -10.11
C LEU A 95 -14.31 -18.05 -11.49
N THR A 96 -15.10 -17.82 -12.53
CA THR A 96 -14.65 -17.76 -13.91
C THR A 96 -13.74 -16.55 -14.15
N ASP A 97 -12.93 -16.59 -15.22
CA ASP A 97 -12.07 -15.47 -15.62
C ASP A 97 -12.83 -14.14 -15.78
N TRP A 98 -14.08 -14.18 -16.27
CA TRP A 98 -14.95 -13.01 -16.37
C TRP A 98 -15.36 -12.50 -14.99
N GLU A 99 -15.76 -13.38 -14.07
CA GLU A 99 -16.18 -13.00 -12.73
C GLU A 99 -15.01 -12.43 -11.91
N VAL A 100 -13.79 -12.94 -12.15
CA VAL A 100 -12.57 -12.38 -11.57
C VAL A 100 -12.34 -10.94 -12.04
N ARG A 101 -12.48 -10.68 -13.34
CA ARG A 101 -12.33 -9.33 -13.92
C ARG A 101 -13.36 -8.36 -13.36
N GLU A 102 -14.64 -8.76 -13.33
CA GLU A 102 -15.70 -7.91 -12.78
C GLU A 102 -15.50 -7.61 -11.29
N LEU A 103 -15.00 -8.58 -10.51
CA LEU A 103 -14.69 -8.35 -9.11
C LEU A 103 -13.52 -7.38 -8.94
N LEU A 104 -12.48 -7.49 -9.78
CA LEU A 104 -11.36 -6.56 -9.79
C LEU A 104 -11.81 -5.16 -10.22
N ASP A 105 -12.61 -5.02 -11.26
CA ASP A 105 -13.17 -3.74 -11.71
C ASP A 105 -14.02 -3.09 -10.61
N ALA A 106 -14.87 -3.87 -9.94
CA ALA A 106 -15.64 -3.39 -8.80
C ALA A 106 -14.72 -2.96 -7.65
N PHE A 107 -13.63 -3.68 -7.38
CA PHE A 107 -12.65 -3.30 -6.37
C PHE A 107 -11.91 -2.01 -6.75
N TYR A 108 -11.43 -1.89 -7.99
CA TYR A 108 -10.75 -0.70 -8.48
C TYR A 108 -11.65 0.54 -8.45
N SER A 109 -12.97 0.37 -8.66
CA SER A 109 -13.94 1.45 -8.56
C SER A 109 -14.06 2.07 -7.17
N VAL A 110 -13.70 1.32 -6.11
CA VAL A 110 -13.71 1.81 -4.71
C VAL A 110 -12.32 2.16 -4.19
N CYS A 111 -11.27 1.90 -4.97
CA CYS A 111 -9.89 2.25 -4.63
C CYS A 111 -9.65 3.76 -4.74
N HIS A 112 -8.82 4.28 -3.83
CA HIS A 112 -8.19 5.58 -4.00
C HIS A 112 -6.87 5.41 -4.77
N TRP A 113 -6.83 5.99 -5.96
CA TRP A 113 -5.67 5.96 -6.82
C TRP A 113 -4.63 6.97 -6.35
N VAL A 114 -3.42 6.48 -6.07
CA VAL A 114 -2.29 7.27 -5.59
C VAL A 114 -1.13 7.06 -6.54
N SER A 115 -0.62 8.15 -7.09
CA SER A 115 0.62 8.14 -7.87
C SER A 115 1.81 8.12 -6.92
N ILE A 116 2.75 7.22 -7.16
CA ILE A 116 4.00 7.11 -6.42
C ILE A 116 5.17 7.27 -7.37
N HIS A 117 6.20 7.97 -6.91
CA HIS A 117 7.41 8.24 -7.66
C HIS A 117 8.58 7.67 -6.82
N TYR A 118 9.09 6.49 -7.20
CA TYR A 118 10.19 5.79 -6.53
C TYR A 118 11.37 6.75 -6.24
N PRO A 119 12.02 6.78 -5.03
CA PRO A 119 12.43 5.57 -4.28
C PRO A 119 12.49 5.66 -2.72
N TRP A 120 11.92 4.69 -2.00
CA TRP A 120 12.21 4.41 -0.59
C TRP A 120 13.14 3.20 -0.44
N ARG A 121 14.27 3.40 0.28
CA ARG A 121 15.25 2.36 0.65
C ARG A 121 16.01 2.78 1.92
N PRO A 122 16.05 1.94 2.96
CA PRO A 122 16.98 2.17 4.08
C PRO A 122 18.15 1.16 4.09
N ASP A 123 18.67 0.77 2.92
CA ASP A 123 19.81 -0.15 2.67
C ASP A 123 19.54 -1.67 2.54
N SER A 124 18.42 -2.01 1.88
CA SER A 124 18.28 -3.07 0.86
C SER A 124 18.65 -4.52 1.20
N GLN A 125 17.64 -5.31 1.60
CA GLN A 125 17.41 -6.64 1.01
C GLN A 125 15.93 -6.76 0.66
N ASP A 126 15.66 -6.97 -0.63
CA ASP A 126 14.39 -6.94 -1.37
C ASP A 126 13.78 -5.56 -1.71
N GLU A 127 13.90 -5.19 -2.98
CA GLU A 127 13.41 -3.92 -3.57
C GLU A 127 11.97 -4.03 -4.10
N GLY A 128 11.47 -5.25 -4.28
CA GLY A 128 10.21 -5.53 -4.96
C GLY A 128 8.99 -4.93 -4.26
N ASP A 129 8.99 -4.90 -2.93
CA ASP A 129 7.82 -4.53 -2.12
C ASP A 129 7.88 -3.10 -1.55
N ASN A 130 8.97 -2.35 -1.80
CA ASN A 130 9.15 -1.00 -1.26
C ASN A 130 8.08 -0.01 -1.74
N PHE A 131 7.51 -0.23 -2.93
CA PHE A 131 6.44 0.62 -3.44
C PHE A 131 5.16 0.54 -2.60
N LEU A 132 4.94 -0.56 -1.86
CA LEU A 132 3.77 -0.71 -0.99
C LEU A 132 3.85 0.24 0.19
N ILE A 133 5.06 0.45 0.70
CA ILE A 133 5.35 1.44 1.74
C ILE A 133 5.17 2.85 1.19
N GLU A 134 5.73 3.14 0.01
CA GLU A 134 5.52 4.44 -0.62
C GLU A 134 4.04 4.75 -0.85
N LEU A 135 3.30 3.76 -1.35
CA LEU A 135 1.85 3.87 -1.54
C LEU A 135 1.14 4.15 -0.22
N ALA A 136 1.49 3.41 0.83
CA ALA A 136 0.93 3.61 2.15
C ALA A 136 1.21 5.02 2.69
N LEU A 137 2.43 5.53 2.54
CA LEU A 137 2.80 6.86 3.01
C LEU A 137 2.14 7.96 2.18
N ALA A 138 2.22 7.87 0.85
CA ALA A 138 1.64 8.85 -0.07
C ALA A 138 0.12 8.94 0.05
N GLY A 139 -0.55 7.82 0.34
CA GLY A 139 -1.99 7.77 0.57
C GLY A 139 -2.43 7.89 2.04
N ASN A 140 -1.51 8.17 2.97
CA ASN A 140 -1.78 8.26 4.41
C ASN A 140 -2.54 7.05 4.97
N ALA A 141 -2.09 5.84 4.61
CA ALA A 141 -2.68 4.59 5.05
C ALA A 141 -2.51 4.40 6.56
N SER A 142 -3.55 3.86 7.19
CA SER A 142 -3.53 3.44 8.59
C SER A 142 -2.95 2.03 8.77
N ALA A 143 -2.90 1.23 7.69
CA ALA A 143 -2.33 -0.11 7.71
C ALA A 143 -1.94 -0.61 6.30
N VAL A 144 -0.94 -1.48 6.24
CA VAL A 144 -0.67 -2.38 5.11
C VAL A 144 -1.08 -3.79 5.51
N VAL A 145 -1.85 -4.45 4.65
CA VAL A 145 -2.49 -5.75 4.91
C VAL A 145 -1.86 -6.82 4.04
N THR A 146 -1.15 -7.75 4.66
CA THR A 146 -0.44 -8.86 4.00
C THR A 146 -0.49 -10.13 4.83
N ASN A 147 -0.47 -11.30 4.19
CA ASN A 147 -0.27 -12.57 4.90
C ASN A 147 1.17 -12.73 5.40
N ASN A 148 2.14 -12.04 4.78
CA ASN A 148 3.56 -12.14 5.06
C ASN A 148 4.08 -10.91 5.82
N VAL A 149 3.52 -10.61 6.99
CA VAL A 149 3.99 -9.49 7.84
C VAL A 149 5.47 -9.61 8.25
N GLY A 150 6.04 -10.82 8.14
CA GLY A 150 7.45 -11.10 8.40
C GLY A 150 8.41 -10.30 7.53
N ASP A 151 8.00 -10.00 6.29
CA ASP A 151 8.84 -9.31 5.30
C ASP A 151 8.96 -7.81 5.64
N PHE A 152 8.12 -7.31 6.56
CA PHE A 152 8.03 -5.91 6.96
C PHE A 152 8.39 -5.67 8.44
N ARG A 153 9.11 -6.60 9.08
CA ARG A 153 9.36 -6.64 10.54
C ARG A 153 10.02 -5.40 11.16
N ASN A 154 10.58 -4.50 10.36
CA ASN A 154 11.21 -3.26 10.84
C ASN A 154 10.41 -2.00 10.48
N MET A 155 9.29 -2.11 9.76
CA MET A 155 8.57 -0.96 9.22
C MET A 155 7.94 -0.09 10.31
N ASP A 156 7.40 -0.71 11.35
CA ASP A 156 6.77 -0.01 12.47
C ASP A 156 7.78 0.90 13.21
N LEU A 157 9.09 0.59 13.16
CA LEU A 157 10.15 1.43 13.74
C LEU A 157 10.36 2.72 12.96
N TYR A 158 10.18 2.67 11.63
CA TYR A 158 10.35 3.83 10.75
C TYR A 158 9.08 4.68 10.67
N PHE A 159 7.89 4.07 10.80
CA PHE A 159 6.61 4.75 10.61
C PHE A 159 5.59 4.38 11.70
N PRO A 160 5.62 5.03 12.87
CA PRO A 160 4.74 4.69 14.00
C PRO A 160 3.23 4.80 13.73
N GLY A 161 2.85 5.54 12.68
CA GLY A 161 1.45 5.70 12.25
C GLY A 161 0.94 4.64 11.27
N LEU A 162 1.83 3.79 10.74
CA LEU A 162 1.52 2.77 9.74
C LEU A 162 1.66 1.37 10.35
N ARG A 163 0.59 0.58 10.34
CA ARG A 163 0.60 -0.79 10.90
C ARG A 163 0.79 -1.85 9.83
N MET A 164 1.69 -2.80 10.06
CA MET A 164 1.81 -4.02 9.25
C MET A 164 0.98 -5.14 9.87
N VAL A 165 -0.11 -5.56 9.20
CA VAL A 165 -1.10 -6.48 9.80
C VAL A 165 -1.49 -7.60 8.86
N THR A 166 -1.83 -8.76 9.42
CA THR A 166 -2.51 -9.81 8.68
C THR A 166 -3.98 -9.48 8.47
N PRO A 167 -4.61 -10.07 7.45
CA PRO A 167 -6.06 -9.97 7.27
C PRO A 167 -6.87 -10.29 8.54
N ASP A 168 -6.53 -11.37 9.25
CA ASP A 168 -7.20 -11.73 10.51
C ASP A 168 -7.03 -10.68 11.61
N GLN A 169 -5.82 -10.12 11.72
CA GLN A 169 -5.54 -9.06 12.70
C GLN A 169 -6.39 -7.83 12.38
N LEU A 170 -6.44 -7.39 11.12
CA LEU A 170 -7.26 -6.27 10.66
C LEU A 170 -8.72 -6.44 11.05
N LEU A 171 -9.30 -7.62 10.79
CA LEU A 171 -10.71 -7.89 11.06
C LEU A 171 -11.07 -7.87 12.54
N LYS A 172 -10.10 -8.14 13.43
CA LYS A 172 -10.25 -8.07 14.89
C LYS A 172 -10.01 -6.66 15.46
N MET A 173 -9.53 -5.70 14.66
CA MET A 173 -9.32 -4.33 15.11
C MET A 173 -10.66 -3.63 15.35
N THR A 174 -10.91 -3.24 16.60
CA THR A 174 -12.11 -2.49 17.01
C THR A 174 -11.87 -0.99 17.12
N THR A 175 -10.61 -0.56 17.21
CA THR A 175 -10.23 0.85 17.34
C THR A 175 -9.12 1.20 16.36
N TRP A 176 -9.32 2.29 15.63
CA TRP A 176 -8.35 2.89 14.73
C TRP A 176 -7.86 4.17 15.39
N GLY A 177 -6.61 4.15 15.85
CA GLY A 177 -5.94 5.31 16.48
C GLY A 177 -5.90 6.56 15.60
#